data_AF-A0A0B6ZL72-F1
#
_entry.id   AF-A0A0B6ZL72-F1
#
_cell.length_a   1.000
_cell.length_b   1.000
_cell.length_c   1.000
_cell.angle_alpha   90.00
_cell.angle_beta   90.00
_cell.angle_gamma   90.00
#
_symmetry.space_group_name_H-M   'P 1'
#
loop_
_entity.id
_entity.type
_entity.pdbx_description
1 polymer ?
#
loop_
_entity_poly.entity_id
_entity_poly.type
_entity_poly.pdbx_seq_one_letter_code
_entity_poly.pdbx_strand_id
1 'polypeptide(L)' 'KDLTTHKVKHRDEKLYKCDICAKGFATNKLLNNHTKVHMEIKHYQCDVCGKTFADNGKLRAHIKIHSGEKP' A
#
# COMPACT_ATOMS: atom_id res chain seq x y z
N LYS A 1 -11.47 -41.03 -6.62
CA LYS A 1 -12.07 -39.73 -6.21
C LYS A 1 -10.90 -38.84 -5.84
N ASP A 2 -10.51 -38.06 -6.84
CA ASP A 2 -9.22 -37.42 -6.99
C ASP A 2 -9.03 -36.31 -5.95
N LEU A 3 -8.09 -36.49 -5.03
CA LEU A 3 -7.74 -35.51 -4.00
C LEU A 3 -6.74 -34.48 -4.57
N THR A 4 -6.90 -34.08 -5.83
CA THR A 4 -6.01 -33.10 -6.48
C THR A 4 -6.72 -31.76 -6.68
N THR A 5 -8.03 -31.68 -6.40
CA THR A 5 -8.84 -30.47 -6.63
C THR A 5 -8.92 -29.52 -5.43
N HIS A 6 -8.22 -29.80 -4.31
CA HIS A 6 -8.31 -28.96 -3.10
C HIS A 6 -7.04 -28.16 -2.77
N LYS A 7 -6.10 -27.96 -3.72
CA LYS A 7 -4.88 -27.18 -3.43
C LYS A 7 -4.29 -26.27 -4.51
N VAL A 8 -4.98 -25.95 -5.60
CA VAL A 8 -4.39 -25.03 -6.61
C VAL A 8 -5.37 -23.98 -7.11
N LYS A 9 -6.08 -23.32 -6.19
CA LYS A 9 -6.74 -22.04 -6.51
C LYS A 9 -6.69 -21.04 -5.36
N HIS A 10 -5.66 -21.11 -4.53
CA HIS A 10 -5.12 -19.85 -4.02
C HIS A 10 -4.36 -19.24 -5.19
N ARG A 11 -5.11 -18.43 -5.93
CA ARG A 11 -4.70 -17.57 -7.02
C ARG A 11 -3.51 -16.69 -6.56
N ASP A 12 -2.32 -17.26 -6.61
CA ASP A 12 -1.03 -16.58 -6.52
C ASP A 12 -0.73 -15.81 -7.82
N GLU A 13 -1.76 -15.29 -8.51
CA GLU A 13 -1.63 -14.34 -9.63
C GLU A 13 -1.20 -12.93 -9.14
N LYS A 14 -0.62 -12.83 -7.94
CA LYS A 14 0.16 -11.66 -7.56
C LYS A 14 1.58 -11.86 -8.08
N LEU A 15 1.71 -11.73 -9.40
CA LEU A 15 2.94 -11.90 -10.17
C LEU A 15 4.09 -11.02 -9.66
N TYR A 16 3.76 -9.87 -9.07
CA TYR A 16 4.73 -8.88 -8.62
C TYR A 16 4.87 -8.93 -7.10
N LYS A 17 5.89 -9.63 -6.62
CA LYS A 17 6.20 -9.77 -5.19
C LYS A 17 7.19 -8.69 -4.77
N CYS A 18 7.02 -8.16 -3.57
CA CYS A 18 7.98 -7.24 -2.98
C CYS A 18 9.14 -8.03 -2.39
N ASP A 19 10.37 -7.78 -2.85
CA ASP A 19 11.58 -8.44 -2.34
C ASP A 19 11.89 -8.12 -0.87
N ILE A 20 11.29 -7.05 -0.31
CA ILE A 20 11.57 -6.60 1.05
C ILE A 20 10.65 -7.27 2.08
N CYS A 21 9.37 -7.47 1.75
CA CYS A 21 8.39 -8.03 2.70
C CYS A 21 7.55 -9.19 2.13
N ALA A 22 7.92 -9.71 0.96
CA ALA A 22 7.25 -10.80 0.24
C ALA A 22 5.76 -10.56 -0.10
N LYS A 23 5.25 -9.33 0.07
CA LYS A 23 3.85 -8.99 -0.24
C LYS A 23 3.63 -8.99 -1.75
N GLY A 24 2.61 -9.72 -2.20
CA GLY A 24 2.25 -9.78 -3.62
C GLY A 24 1.31 -8.65 -4.06
N PHE A 25 1.45 -8.23 -5.31
CA PHE A 25 0.64 -7.21 -5.99
C PHE A 25 0.19 -7.68 -7.38
N ALA A 26 -0.96 -7.19 -7.81
CA ALA A 26 -1.55 -7.58 -9.10
C ALA A 26 -0.85 -6.93 -10.30
N THR A 27 -0.13 -5.82 -10.10
CA THR A 27 0.56 -5.08 -11.17
C THR A 27 1.89 -4.51 -10.70
N ASN A 28 2.83 -4.32 -11.64
CA ASN A 28 4.13 -3.72 -11.37
C ASN A 28 4.00 -2.28 -10.83
N LYS A 29 3.02 -1.51 -11.29
CA LYS A 29 2.74 -0.14 -10.79
C LYS A 29 2.38 -0.13 -9.30
N LEU A 30 1.60 -1.11 -8.84
CA LEU A 30 1.26 -1.26 -7.42
C LEU A 30 2.47 -1.73 -6.60
N LEU A 31 3.26 -2.66 -7.13
CA LEU A 31 4.52 -3.08 -6.52
C LEU A 31 5.48 -1.89 -6.38
N ASN A 32 5.72 -1.13 -7.45
CA ASN A 32 6.60 0.03 -7.44
C ASN A 32 6.11 1.14 -6.51
N ASN A 33 4.80 1.36 -6.39
CA ASN A 33 4.27 2.28 -5.39
C ASN A 33 4.49 1.74 -3.96
N HIS A 34 4.38 0.42 -3.79
CA HIS A 34 4.63 -0.22 -2.51
C HIS A 34 6.11 -0.22 -2.13
N THR A 35 7.05 -0.48 -3.05
CA THR A 35 8.49 -0.50 -2.72
C THR A 35 8.99 0.86 -2.22
N LYS A 36 8.36 1.96 -2.64
CA LYS A 36 8.61 3.29 -2.07
C LYS A 36 8.38 3.35 -0.57
N VAL A 37 7.46 2.56 0.00
CA VAL A 37 7.19 2.57 1.46
C VAL A 37 8.37 2.03 2.24
N HIS A 38 9.17 1.16 1.62
CA HIS A 38 10.35 0.55 2.24
C HIS A 38 11.61 1.38 2.02
N MET A 39 11.70 2.12 0.91
CA MET A 39 12.86 2.93 0.57
C MET A 39 12.95 4.25 1.35
N GLU A 40 12.16 4.43 2.41
CA GLU A 40 12.04 5.70 3.15
C GLU A 40 11.83 6.92 2.23
N ILE A 41 11.34 6.69 1.01
CA ILE A 41 10.94 7.77 0.10
C ILE A 41 9.75 8.37 0.81
N LYS A 42 10.02 9.52 1.44
CA LYS A 42 9.11 10.26 2.31
C LYS A 42 7.75 10.32 1.64
N HIS A 43 6.91 9.37 2.02
CA HIS A 43 5.49 9.50 1.87
C HIS A 43 5.13 10.75 2.65
N TYR A 44 4.11 11.45 2.19
CA TYR A 44 3.62 12.61 2.91
C TYR A 44 3.01 12.09 4.21
N GLN A 45 3.79 12.12 5.29
CA GLN A 45 3.38 11.66 6.61
C GLN A 45 2.68 12.79 7.34
N CYS A 46 1.60 12.46 8.03
CA CYS A 46 0.94 13.37 8.93
C CYS A 46 1.71 13.40 10.26
N ASP A 47 2.25 14.56 10.63
CA ASP A 47 2.92 14.75 11.92
C ASP A 47 1.98 14.61 13.13
N VAL A 48 0.67 14.79 12.93
CA VAL A 48 -0.32 14.71 14.03
C VAL A 48 -0.61 13.26 14.43
N CYS A 49 -0.73 12.34 13.48
CA CYS A 49 -1.16 10.96 13.76
C CYS A 49 -0.27 9.87 13.15
N GLY A 50 0.82 10.25 12.47
CA GLY A 50 1.76 9.32 11.84
C GLY A 50 1.24 8.62 10.59
N LYS A 51 0.03 8.92 10.09
CA LYS A 51 -0.48 8.31 8.85
C LYS A 51 0.32 8.78 7.63
N THR A 52 0.69 7.84 6.78
CA THR A 52 1.44 8.09 5.55
C THR A 52 0.53 8.07 4.32
N PHE A 53 0.72 9.06 3.44
CA PHE A 53 -0.04 9.22 2.20
C PHE A 53 0.88 9.15 0.99
N ALA A 54 0.39 8.54 -0.09
CA ALA A 54 1.13 8.40 -1.35
C ALA A 54 1.23 9.71 -2.15
N ASP A 55 0.48 10.74 -1.76
CA ASP A 55 0.37 12.02 -2.46
C ASP A 55 0.20 13.19 -1.47
N ASN A 56 0.74 14.36 -1.83
CA ASN A 56 0.69 15.57 -1.00
C ASN A 56 -0.73 16.12 -0.87
N GLY A 57 -1.52 16.09 -1.95
CA GLY A 57 -2.90 16.55 -1.94
C GLY A 57 -3.76 15.74 -0.96
N LYS A 58 -3.52 14.43 -0.90
CA LYS A 58 -4.16 13.53 0.09
C LYS A 58 -3.73 13.85 1.52
N LEU A 59 -2.45 14.13 1.76
CA LEU A 59 -1.99 14.58 3.08
C LEU A 59 -2.64 15.92 3.46
N ARG A 60 -2.65 16.92 2.56
CA ARG A 60 -3.25 18.24 2.83
C ARG A 60 -4.73 18.14 3.18
N ALA A 61 -5.49 17.36 2.42
CA ALA A 61 -6.91 17.13 2.72
C ALA A 61 -7.09 16.43 4.08
N HIS A 62 -6.18 15.52 4.42
CA HIS A 62 -6.17 14.87 5.72
C HIS A 62 -5.79 15.83 6.87
N ILE A 63 -4.82 16.72 6.72
CA ILE A 63 -4.45 17.65 7.80
C ILE A 63 -5.63 18.56 8.17
N LYS A 64 -6.50 18.91 7.22
CA LYS A 64 -7.73 19.68 7.49
C LYS A 64 -8.67 19.00 8.50
N ILE A 65 -8.70 17.66 8.54
CA ILE A 65 -9.54 16.95 9.53
C ILE A 65 -8.99 17.07 10.96
N HIS A 66 -7.68 17.30 11.12
CA HIS A 66 -7.05 17.51 12.42
C HIS A 66 -7.10 18.97 12.85
N SER A 67 -6.95 19.89 11.90
CA SER A 67 -7.03 21.33 12.17
C SER A 67 -8.41 21.74 12.72
N GLY A 68 -9.44 20.92 12.48
CA GLY A 68 -10.80 21.23 12.94
C GLY A 68 -11.35 22.52 12.35
N GLU A 69 -10.67 23.09 11.33
CA GLU A 69 -11.11 24.22 10.53
C GLU A 69 -12.36 23.79 9.74
N LYS A 70 -13.49 23.81 10.45
CA LYS A 70 -14.78 24.13 9.86
C LYS A 70 -14.70 25.56 9.31
N PRO A 71 -15.42 25.84 8.22
CA PRO A 71 -15.51 27.19 7.66
C PRO A 71 -15.98 28.21 8.70
#